data_AF-A0A7K8BY63-F1
#
_entry.id   AF-A0A7K8BY63-F1
#
_cell.length_a   1.000
_cell.length_b   1.000
_cell.length_c   1.000
_cell.angle_alpha   90.00
_cell.angle_beta   90.00
_cell.angle_gamma   90.00
#
_symmetry.space_group_name_H-M   'P 1'
#
loop_
_entity.id
_entity.type
_entity.pdbx_description
1 polymer ?
#
loop_
_entity_poly.entity_id
_entity_poly.type
_entity_poly.pdbx_seq_one_letter_code
_entity_poly.pdbx_strand_id
1 'polypeptide(L)'
;SVPLLQAARKKNSLNLLELTEAELEEQFVRGDGPGGQATNKTNNCVVLKHIPSGIVVKCHQTRSVEKNRKIAREILQEKVDLFYKGEDSDVFKEKKASEKQKQEKKRRAKENLERKKLFKEMQQLDKQ
;
A
#
# COMPACT_ATOMS: atom_id res chain seq x y z
N SER A 1 7.30 43.26 0.71
CA SER A 1 6.78 42.43 -0.39
C SER A 1 6.20 41.16 0.20
N VAL A 2 4.95 40.85 -0.15
CA VAL A 2 4.08 39.85 0.51
C VAL A 2 4.57 38.41 0.26
N PRO A 3 4.47 37.46 1.21
CA PRO A 3 5.03 36.10 1.08
C PRO A 3 4.18 35.24 0.13
N LEU A 4 4.84 34.51 -0.77
CA LEU A 4 4.20 33.63 -1.73
C LEU A 4 3.80 32.29 -1.08
N LEU A 5 2.49 32.15 -0.86
CA LEU A 5 1.68 30.92 -0.86
C LEU A 5 2.43 29.58 -0.68
N GLN A 6 2.37 29.03 0.53
CA GLN A 6 2.46 27.57 0.73
C GLN A 6 1.12 26.93 0.32
N ALA A 7 1.00 26.56 -0.95
CA ALA A 7 -0.18 25.88 -1.48
C ALA A 7 -0.25 24.42 -0.97
N ALA A 8 -1.33 24.15 -0.22
CA ALA A 8 -2.05 22.87 -0.11
C ALA A 8 -1.20 21.59 0.03
N ARG A 9 -0.56 21.40 1.18
CA ARG A 9 -0.24 20.06 1.68
C ARG A 9 -1.52 19.40 2.19
N LYS A 10 -2.30 18.77 1.30
CA LYS A 10 -3.24 17.72 1.73
C LYS A 10 -2.40 16.47 2.06
N LYS A 11 -1.62 16.56 3.14
CA LYS A 11 -0.90 15.41 3.70
C LYS A 11 -1.94 14.61 4.47
N ASN A 12 -2.14 13.34 4.09
CA ASN A 12 -2.78 12.38 4.97
C ASN A 12 -2.16 12.55 6.36
N SER A 13 -3.01 12.87 7.33
CA SER A 13 -2.68 13.15 8.72
C SER A 13 -2.33 11.86 9.45
N LEU A 14 -1.32 11.15 8.96
CA LEU A 14 -0.68 10.07 9.68
C LEU A 14 0.67 10.63 10.13
N ASN A 15 0.94 10.64 11.43
CA ASN A 15 2.22 11.08 11.99
C ASN A 15 3.27 9.99 11.77
N LEU A 16 3.61 9.73 10.51
CA LEU A 16 4.67 8.80 10.13
C LEU A 16 6.04 9.40 10.47
N LEU A 17 6.98 8.54 10.88
CA LEU A 17 8.38 8.91 11.04
C LEU A 17 8.93 9.55 9.76
N GLU A 18 9.56 10.73 9.88
CA GLU A 18 10.18 11.41 8.75
C GLU A 18 11.54 10.75 8.43
N LEU A 19 11.70 10.27 7.20
CA LEU A 19 12.95 9.67 6.73
C LEU A 19 13.88 10.78 6.22
N THR A 20 15.09 10.87 6.77
CA THR A 20 16.10 11.81 6.28
C THR A 20 16.79 11.27 5.04
N GLU A 21 17.20 12.14 4.11
CA GLU A 21 17.85 11.68 2.87
C GLU A 21 19.25 11.10 3.11
N ALA A 22 19.92 11.49 4.20
CA ALA A 22 21.23 10.97 4.56
C ALA A 22 21.21 9.48 5.00
N GLU A 23 20.05 8.99 5.45
CA GLU A 23 19.87 7.63 5.94
C GLU A 23 19.36 6.66 4.84
N LEU A 24 19.25 7.15 3.60
CA LEU A 24 18.67 6.41 2.48
C LEU A 24 19.73 6.12 1.42
N GLU A 25 19.88 4.85 1.08
CA GLU A 25 20.63 4.39 -0.08
C GLU A 25 19.65 4.11 -1.23
N GLU A 26 19.79 4.83 -2.34
CA GLU A 26 19.00 4.64 -3.55
C GLU A 26 19.85 4.02 -4.67
N GLN A 27 19.31 2.97 -5.30
CA GLN A 27 19.91 2.31 -6.46
C GLN A 27 18.87 2.11 -7.56
N PHE A 28 19.28 2.33 -8.81
CA PHE A 28 18.44 2.10 -9.98
C PHE A 28 18.87 0.82 -10.68
N VAL A 29 17.94 -0.12 -10.80
CA VAL A 29 18.16 -1.41 -11.43
C VAL A 29 17.25 -1.58 -12.63
N ARG A 30 17.62 -2.51 -13.52
CA ARG A 30 16.74 -2.94 -14.60
C ARG A 30 15.58 -3.73 -14.01
N GLY A 31 14.39 -3.51 -14.54
CA GLY A 31 13.23 -4.34 -14.20
C GLY A 31 13.50 -5.79 -14.62
N ASP A 32 13.15 -6.73 -13.75
CA ASP A 32 13.17 -8.17 -14.03
C ASP A 32 11.72 -8.65 -14.17
N GLY A 33 11.40 -9.38 -15.24
CA GLY A 33 10.06 -9.92 -15.47
C GLY A 33 9.74 -10.23 -16.94
N PRO A 34 8.57 -10.83 -17.22
CA PRO A 34 8.10 -11.14 -18.57
C PRO A 34 7.67 -9.85 -19.29
N GLY A 35 8.65 -9.04 -19.69
CA GLY A 35 8.48 -7.81 -20.44
C GLY A 35 9.19 -7.88 -21.78
N GLY A 36 8.60 -7.27 -22.81
CA GLY A 36 9.26 -7.11 -24.11
C GLY A 36 10.52 -6.24 -24.04
N GLN A 37 11.13 -5.98 -25.20
CA GLN A 37 12.42 -5.27 -25.30
C GLN A 37 12.51 -3.94 -24.53
N ALA A 38 11.39 -3.24 -24.32
CA ALA A 38 11.36 -1.95 -23.64
C ALA A 38 11.56 -2.06 -22.11
N THR A 39 10.95 -3.07 -21.46
CA THR A 39 11.02 -3.22 -20.00
C THR A 39 12.42 -3.61 -19.53
N ASN A 40 13.13 -4.43 -20.31
CA ASN A 40 14.45 -4.95 -19.94
C ASN A 40 15.60 -3.96 -20.20
N LYS A 41 15.36 -2.90 -20.99
CA LYS A 41 16.38 -1.90 -21.35
C LYS A 41 16.40 -0.69 -20.41
N THR A 42 15.29 -0.39 -19.71
CA THR A 42 15.18 0.82 -18.88
C THR A 42 15.50 0.52 -17.41
N ASN A 43 16.40 1.31 -16.83
CA ASN A 43 16.74 1.28 -15.39
C ASN A 43 15.65 2.00 -14.57
N ASN A 44 14.39 1.58 -14.67
CA ASN A 44 13.27 2.22 -13.99
C ASN A 44 12.88 1.58 -12.65
N CYS A 45 13.45 0.44 -12.29
CA CYS A 45 13.23 -0.17 -10.99
C CYS A 45 14.08 0.56 -9.93
N VAL A 46 13.43 1.00 -8.85
CA VAL A 46 14.10 1.71 -7.74
C VAL A 46 14.25 0.74 -6.59
N VAL A 47 15.47 0.58 -6.10
CA VAL A 47 15.80 -0.12 -4.86
C VAL A 47 16.18 0.93 -3.84
N LEU A 48 15.37 1.06 -2.80
CA LEU A 48 15.57 2.02 -1.73
C LEU A 48 15.82 1.26 -0.43
N LYS A 49 16.92 1.58 0.25
CA LYS A 49 17.32 0.97 1.52
C LYS A 49 17.41 2.03 2.61
N HIS A 50 16.82 1.75 3.76
CA HIS A 50 17.04 2.53 4.97
C HIS A 50 18.24 1.94 5.71
N ILE A 51 19.31 2.72 5.83
CA ILE A 51 20.58 2.28 6.41
C ILE A 51 20.42 1.82 7.87
N PRO A 52 19.81 2.60 8.79
CA PRO A 52 19.82 2.24 10.21
C PRO A 52 18.88 1.07 10.54
N SER A 53 17.75 0.90 9.83
CA SER A 53 16.87 -0.27 10.04
C SER A 53 17.21 -1.48 9.15
N GLY A 54 18.07 -1.30 8.14
CA GLY A 54 18.41 -2.34 7.16
C GLY A 54 17.26 -2.75 6.22
N ILE A 55 16.11 -2.05 6.26
CA ILE A 55 14.94 -2.40 5.43
C ILE A 55 15.17 -1.98 3.99
N VAL A 56 14.97 -2.93 3.07
CA VAL A 56 15.07 -2.71 1.63
C VAL A 56 13.71 -2.82 0.97
N VAL A 57 13.39 -1.87 0.10
CA VAL A 57 12.18 -1.84 -0.72
C VAL A 57 12.60 -1.78 -2.19
N LYS A 58 12.05 -2.69 -2.99
CA LYS A 58 12.16 -2.65 -4.46
C LYS A 58 10.82 -2.22 -5.03
N CYS A 59 10.82 -1.24 -5.94
CA CYS A 59 9.61 -0.72 -6.57
C CYS A 59 9.76 -0.63 -8.09
N HIS A 60 8.89 -1.34 -8.79
CA HIS A 60 8.76 -1.33 -10.24
C HIS A 60 7.28 -1.31 -10.65
N GLN A 61 6.57 -0.24 -10.31
CA GLN A 61 5.13 -0.13 -10.61
C GLN A 61 4.86 0.61 -11.92
N THR A 62 5.71 1.56 -12.29
CA THR A 62 5.50 2.40 -13.46
C THR A 62 6.75 2.45 -14.34
N ARG A 63 6.59 2.93 -15.58
CA ARG A 63 7.73 3.20 -16.47
C ARG A 63 8.61 4.38 -16.03
N SER A 64 8.14 5.22 -15.10
CA SER A 64 8.81 6.44 -14.65
C SER A 64 9.58 6.20 -13.35
N VAL A 65 10.88 6.49 -13.38
CA VAL A 65 11.78 6.39 -12.22
C VAL A 65 11.30 7.26 -11.07
N GLU A 66 10.97 8.53 -11.34
CA GLU A 66 10.54 9.49 -10.31
C GLU A 66 9.27 9.05 -9.58
N LYS A 67 8.30 8.49 -10.31
CA LYS A 67 7.09 7.93 -9.71
C LYS A 67 7.44 6.72 -8.84
N ASN A 68 8.29 5.83 -9.34
CA ASN A 68 8.74 4.67 -8.58
C ASN A 68 9.52 5.06 -7.32
N ARG A 69 10.31 6.15 -7.36
CA ARG A 69 11.02 6.71 -6.20
C ARG A 69 10.07 7.22 -5.13
N LYS A 70 9.04 7.98 -5.52
CA LYS A 70 8.01 8.47 -4.57
C LYS A 70 7.29 7.31 -3.89
N ILE A 71 6.85 6.34 -4.69
CA ILE A 71 6.16 5.14 -4.20
C ILE A 71 7.07 4.31 -3.29
N ALA A 72 8.34 4.11 -3.67
CA ALA A 72 9.31 3.39 -2.85
C ALA A 72 9.51 4.07 -1.50
N ARG A 73 9.57 5.41 -1.47
CA ARG A 73 9.70 6.19 -0.24
C ARG A 73 8.48 6.04 0.66
N GLU A 74 7.27 6.11 0.12
CA GLU A 74 6.02 5.90 0.88
C GLU A 74 6.00 4.50 1.51
N ILE A 75 6.28 3.46 0.72
CA ILE A 75 6.32 2.06 1.21
C ILE A 75 7.42 1.87 2.26
N LEU A 76 8.59 2.45 2.04
CA LEU A 76 9.70 2.35 3.00
C LEU A 76 9.34 3.03 4.31
N GLN A 77 8.71 4.21 4.25
CA GLN A 77 8.28 4.96 5.43
C GLN A 77 7.26 4.17 6.24
N GLU A 78 6.26 3.55 5.60
CA GLU A 78 5.31 2.67 6.28
C GLU A 78 6.02 1.49 6.96
N LYS A 79 6.95 0.83 6.27
CA LYS A 79 7.69 -0.31 6.83
C LYS A 79 8.58 0.08 8.00
N VAL A 80 9.24 1.24 7.91
CA VAL A 80 10.11 1.76 8.98
C VAL A 80 9.27 2.19 10.18
N ASP A 81 8.13 2.84 9.96
CA ASP A 81 7.21 3.23 11.03
C ASP A 81 6.66 1.99 11.75
N LEU A 82 6.28 0.95 11.01
CA LEU A 82 5.91 -0.35 11.58
C LEU A 82 7.05 -1.03 12.33
N PHE A 83 8.30 -0.90 11.86
CA PHE A 83 9.45 -1.49 12.53
C PHE A 83 9.73 -0.85 13.90
N TYR A 84 9.61 0.48 14.00
CA TYR A 84 9.87 1.20 15.25
C TYR A 84 8.66 1.26 16.19
N LYS A 85 7.44 1.45 15.67
CA LYS A 85 6.22 1.62 16.47
C LYS A 85 5.38 0.34 16.58
N GLY A 86 5.62 -0.67 15.75
CA GLY A 86 4.88 -1.93 15.79
C GLY A 86 3.37 -1.75 15.60
N GLU A 87 2.59 -2.32 16.51
CA GLU A 87 1.13 -2.25 16.51
C GLU A 87 0.58 -0.86 16.84
N ASP A 88 1.41 0.03 17.40
CA ASP A 88 1.00 1.38 17.74
C ASP A 88 1.01 2.34 16.56
N SER A 89 1.65 1.96 15.45
CA SER A 89 1.63 2.72 14.20
C SER A 89 0.19 2.97 13.74
N ASP A 90 -0.12 4.22 13.42
CA ASP A 90 -1.41 4.62 12.87
C ASP A 90 -1.71 3.87 11.56
N VAL A 91 -0.67 3.59 10.77
CA VAL A 91 -0.75 2.81 9.53
C VAL A 91 -1.24 1.39 9.83
N PHE A 92 -0.71 0.76 10.88
CA PHE A 92 -1.13 -0.58 11.28
C PHE A 92 -2.60 -0.60 11.72
N LYS A 93 -2.99 0.37 12.56
CA LYS A 93 -4.35 0.49 13.09
C LYS A 93 -5.36 0.71 11.96
N GLU A 94 -5.05 1.59 11.02
CA GLU A 94 -5.93 1.87 9.87
C GLU A 94 -6.02 0.67 8.91
N LYS A 95 -4.90 0.01 8.62
CA LYS A 95 -4.88 -1.19 7.79
C LYS A 95 -5.69 -2.33 8.43
N LYS A 96 -5.51 -2.59 9.73
CA LYS A 96 -6.25 -3.58 10.51
C LYS A 96 -7.74 -3.27 10.55
N ALA A 97 -8.11 -1.99 10.69
CA ALA A 97 -9.52 -1.55 10.64
C ALA A 97 -10.14 -1.78 9.25
N SER A 98 -9.44 -1.41 8.17
CA SER A 98 -9.88 -1.62 6.79
C SER A 98 -10.06 -3.11 6.47
N GLU A 99 -9.13 -3.96 6.92
CA GLU A 99 -9.21 -5.41 6.76
C GLU A 99 -10.41 -6.01 7.51
N LYS A 100 -10.65 -5.60 8.76
CA LYS A 100 -11.84 -5.99 9.52
C LYS A 100 -13.14 -5.60 8.81
N GLN A 101 -13.22 -4.38 8.27
CA GLN A 101 -14.39 -3.94 7.51
C GLN A 101 -14.62 -4.79 6.24
N LYS A 102 -13.54 -5.13 5.52
CA LYS A 102 -13.63 -6.01 4.33
C LYS A 102 -14.09 -7.41 4.70
N GLN A 103 -13.56 -7.98 5.79
CA GLN A 103 -13.97 -9.29 6.30
C GLN A 103 -15.45 -9.30 6.70
N GLU A 104 -15.91 -8.27 7.42
CA GLU A 104 -17.30 -8.15 7.84
C GLU A 104 -18.26 -8.02 6.65
N LYS A 105 -17.91 -7.22 5.64
CA LYS A 105 -18.68 -7.13 4.39
C LYS A 105 -18.78 -8.48 3.68
N LYS A 106 -17.67 -9.23 3.61
CA LYS A 106 -17.63 -10.57 3.01
C LYS A 106 -18.49 -11.56 3.79
N ARG A 107 -18.43 -11.53 5.13
CA ARG A 107 -19.27 -12.35 6.01
C ARG A 107 -20.76 -12.09 5.79
N ARG A 108 -21.17 -10.82 5.82
CA ARG A 108 -22.57 -10.41 5.55
C ARG A 108 -23.07 -10.85 4.18
N ALA A 109 -22.22 -10.71 3.15
CA ALA A 109 -22.58 -11.15 1.80
C ALA A 109 -22.82 -12.67 1.74
N LYS A 110 -22.00 -13.46 2.44
CA LYS A 110 -22.16 -14.92 2.54
C LYS A 110 -23.45 -15.30 3.27
N GLU A 111 -23.72 -14.69 4.42
CA GLU A 111 -24.94 -14.94 5.21
C GLU A 111 -26.21 -14.59 4.43
N ASN A 112 -26.20 -13.47 3.72
CA ASN A 112 -27.32 -13.07 2.87
C ASN A 112 -27.55 -14.05 1.71
N LEU A 113 -26.48 -14.59 1.14
CA LEU A 113 -26.58 -15.62 0.09
C LEU A 113 -27.17 -16.92 0.64
N GLU A 114 -26.72 -17.37 1.81
CA GLU A 114 -27.23 -18.57 2.48
C GLU A 114 -28.72 -18.41 2.84
N ARG A 115 -29.11 -17.27 3.43
CA ARG A 115 -30.54 -16.97 3.70
C ARG A 115 -31.41 -17.02 2.45
N LYS A 116 -30.93 -16.46 1.34
CA LYS A 116 -31.66 -16.50 0.05
C LYS A 116 -31.81 -17.92 -0.48
N LYS A 117 -30.79 -18.76 -0.31
CA LYS A 117 -30.84 -20.18 -0.70
C LYS A 117 -31.88 -20.93 0.13
N LEU A 118 -31.81 -20.80 1.46
CA LEU A 118 -32.76 -21.44 2.40
C LEU A 118 -34.20 -21.01 2.11
N PHE A 119 -34.43 -19.71 1.89
CA PHE A 119 -35.76 -19.20 1.56
C PHE A 119 -36.30 -19.78 0.24
N LYS A 120 -35.44 -19.89 -0.78
CA LYS A 120 -35.82 -20.49 -2.06
C LYS A 120 -36.15 -21.99 -1.92
N GLU A 121 -35.40 -22.72 -1.10
CA GLU A 121 -35.62 -24.13 -0.81
C GLU A 121 -36.95 -24.35 -0.07
N MET A 122 -37.24 -23.55 0.96
CA MET A 122 -38.54 -23.57 1.64
C MET A 122 -39.70 -23.32 0.68
N GLN A 123 -39.59 -22.30 -0.20
CA GLN A 123 -40.63 -22.02 -1.21
C GLN A 123 -40.82 -23.14 -2.24
N GLN A 124 -39.84 -24.02 -2.42
CA GLN A 124 -39.96 -25.19 -3.29
C GLN A 124 -40.67 -26.33 -2.58
N LEU A 125 -40.43 -26.51 -1.27
CA LEU A 125 -41.11 -27.52 -0.44
C LEU A 125 -42.60 -27.19 -0.26
N ASP A 126 -42.96 -25.93 0.01
CA ASP A 126 -44.36 -25.51 0.18
C ASP A 126 -45.23 -25.66 -1.10
N LYS A 127 -44.59 -25.92 -2.25
CA LYS A 127 -45.27 -26.12 -3.55
C LYS A 127 -45.48 -27.60 -3.91
N GLN A 128 -44.88 -28.53 -3.17
CA GLN A 128 -45.07 -29.98 -3.33
C GLN A 128 -46.21 -30.48 -2.47
#